data_AF-A0A7V5WPI2-F1
#
_entry.id   AF-A0A7V5WPI2-F1
#
_cell.length_a   1.000
_cell.length_b   1.000
_cell.length_c   1.000
_cell.angle_alpha   90.00
_cell.angle_beta   90.00
_cell.angle_gamma   90.00
#
_symmetry.space_group_name_H-M   'P 1'
#
loop_
_entity.id
_entity.type
_entity.pdbx_description
1 polymer ?
#
loop_
_entity_poly.entity_id
_entity_poly.type
_entity_poly.pdbx_seq_one_letter_code
_entity_poly.pdbx_strand_id
1 'polypeptide(L)'
;MSFVHLIGFKVPMLYIYFNVPSTRYQDQIISFLAFGWAMFFLAVSYNLNMIKYLLTAGLVAVLALVNINLTNDFRAMADVSSWPFWLQTVVLAIYAAWLLFFSFKAKR
;
A
#
# COMPACT_ATOMS: atom_id res chain seq x y z
N MET A 1 1.63 -4.74 -9.19
CA MET A 1 1.21 -3.39 -8.74
C MET A 1 2.02 -2.28 -9.42
N SER A 2 3.33 -2.18 -9.23
CA SER A 2 4.15 -1.09 -9.84
C SER A 2 4.00 -1.00 -11.38
N PHE A 3 4.18 -2.10 -12.10
CA PHE A 3 4.02 -2.13 -13.56
C PHE A 3 2.62 -1.74 -14.03
N VAL A 4 1.59 -2.06 -13.25
CA VAL A 4 0.18 -1.75 -13.57
C VAL A 4 -0.07 -0.23 -13.53
N HIS A 5 0.53 0.47 -12.56
CA HIS A 5 0.51 1.94 -12.50
C HIS A 5 1.32 2.58 -13.64
N LEU A 6 2.48 2.00 -14.00
CA LEU A 6 3.31 2.52 -15.09
C LEU A 6 2.55 2.56 -16.43
N ILE A 7 1.75 1.52 -16.71
CA ILE A 7 0.96 1.40 -17.95
C ILE A 7 -0.44 2.01 -17.83
N GLY A 8 -0.83 2.53 -16.66
CA GLY A 8 -2.14 3.17 -16.45
C GLY A 8 -3.34 2.22 -16.46
N PHE A 9 -3.15 0.93 -16.15
CA PHE A 9 -4.22 -0.08 -16.20
C PHE A 9 -5.04 -0.10 -14.89
N LYS A 10 -6.13 0.68 -14.83
CA LYS A 10 -6.90 0.98 -13.62
C LYS A 10 -7.92 -0.10 -13.22
N VAL A 11 -7.47 -1.34 -13.05
CA VAL A 11 -8.31 -2.42 -12.52
C VAL A 11 -8.29 -2.41 -10.99
N PRO A 12 -9.46 -2.41 -10.31
CA PRO A 12 -9.54 -2.51 -8.86
C PRO A 12 -8.71 -3.69 -8.33
N MET A 13 -8.10 -3.55 -7.16
CA MET A 13 -7.20 -4.53 -6.52
C MET A 13 -5.83 -4.72 -7.17
N LEU A 14 -5.67 -4.48 -8.48
CA LEU A 14 -4.36 -4.44 -9.16
C LEU A 14 -3.74 -3.04 -9.19
N TYR A 15 -4.60 -2.03 -9.00
CA TYR A 15 -4.26 -0.64 -8.80
C TYR A 15 -4.33 -0.30 -7.31
N ILE A 16 -3.24 0.23 -6.76
CA ILE A 16 -3.19 0.63 -5.35
C ILE A 16 -4.05 1.87 -5.17
N TYR A 17 -5.16 1.70 -4.43
CA TYR A 17 -5.97 2.74 -3.80
C TYR A 17 -6.63 3.82 -4.66
N PHE A 18 -6.20 4.05 -5.90
CA PHE A 18 -6.72 5.08 -6.78
C PHE A 18 -7.11 4.52 -8.14
N ASN A 19 -8.07 3.59 -8.20
CA ASN A 19 -8.80 3.33 -9.46
C ASN A 19 -9.75 4.51 -9.83
N VAL A 20 -9.76 5.56 -9.02
CA VAL A 20 -10.31 6.91 -9.27
C VAL A 20 -9.47 7.61 -10.36
N PRO A 21 -10.00 8.60 -11.11
CA PRO A 21 -9.21 9.31 -12.12
C PRO A 21 -7.97 10.01 -11.54
N SER A 22 -6.81 9.38 -11.70
CA SER A 22 -5.47 9.96 -11.49
C SER A 22 -4.84 10.46 -12.79
N THR A 23 -3.92 11.42 -12.67
CA THR A 23 -3.07 11.86 -13.78
C THR A 23 -1.91 10.88 -14.01
N ARG A 24 -1.39 10.81 -15.24
CA ARG A 24 -0.24 9.95 -15.58
C ARG A 24 0.98 10.20 -14.69
N TYR A 25 1.19 11.46 -14.30
CA TYR A 25 2.26 11.85 -13.37
C TYR A 25 2.09 11.19 -11.99
N GLN A 26 0.88 11.20 -11.43
CA GLN A 26 0.58 10.54 -10.16
C GLN A 26 0.79 9.03 -10.23
N ASP A 27 0.38 8.41 -11.34
CA ASP A 27 0.54 6.97 -11.57
C ASP A 27 2.02 6.57 -11.61
N GLN A 28 2.87 7.38 -12.25
CA GLN A 28 4.31 7.16 -12.25
C GLN A 28 4.89 7.23 -10.84
N ILE A 29 4.51 8.23 -10.02
CA ILE A 29 4.93 8.32 -8.62
C ILE A 29 4.55 7.05 -7.85
N ILE A 30 3.29 6.60 -7.97
CA ILE A 30 2.83 5.40 -7.27
C ILE A 30 3.63 4.17 -7.74
N SER A 31 3.96 4.07 -9.03
CA SER A 31 4.78 2.98 -9.56
C SER A 31 6.18 2.94 -8.94
N PHE A 32 6.85 4.10 -8.79
CA PHE A 32 8.17 4.20 -8.18
C PHE A 32 8.12 3.88 -6.68
N LEU A 33 7.11 4.37 -5.98
CA LEU A 33 6.91 4.07 -4.55
C LEU A 33 6.65 2.58 -4.33
N ALA A 34 5.80 1.96 -5.15
CA ALA A 34 5.51 0.53 -5.09
C ALA A 34 6.74 -0.33 -5.39
N PHE A 35 7.59 0.10 -6.34
CA PHE A 35 8.87 -0.57 -6.60
C PHE A 35 9.85 -0.41 -5.42
N GLY A 36 9.98 0.80 -4.87
CA GLY A 36 10.80 1.05 -3.67
C GLY A 36 10.35 0.21 -2.48
N TRP A 37 9.04 0.03 -2.29
CA TRP A 37 8.48 -0.87 -1.29
C TRP A 37 8.96 -2.32 -1.45
N ALA A 38 8.95 -2.85 -2.68
CA ALA A 38 9.47 -4.18 -2.97
C ALA A 38 10.98 -4.29 -2.68
N MET A 39 11.75 -3.24 -2.97
CA MET A 39 13.18 -3.19 -2.65
C MET A 39 13.43 -3.19 -1.14
N PHE A 40 12.56 -2.58 -0.31
CA PHE A 40 12.67 -2.71 1.14
C PHE A 40 12.47 -4.14 1.64
N PHE A 41 11.52 -4.89 1.06
CA PHE A 41 11.39 -6.32 1.37
C PHE A 41 12.64 -7.10 1.01
N LEU A 42 13.21 -6.84 -0.17
CA LEU A 42 14.45 -7.46 -0.59
C LEU A 42 15.59 -7.11 0.38
N ALA A 43 15.74 -5.85 0.77
CA ALA A 43 16.75 -5.43 1.74
C ALA A 43 16.59 -6.13 3.10
N VAL A 44 15.36 -6.26 3.61
CA VAL A 44 15.07 -6.99 4.85
C VAL A 44 15.42 -8.48 4.73
N SER A 45 15.24 -9.08 3.55
CA SER A 45 15.60 -10.48 3.31
C SER A 45 17.11 -10.74 3.44
N TYR A 46 17.95 -9.74 3.14
CA TYR A 46 19.40 -9.80 3.36
C TYR A 46 19.83 -9.33 4.76
N ASN A 47 19.07 -8.43 5.39
CA ASN A 47 19.39 -7.90 6.71
C ASN A 47 18.13 -7.69 7.55
N LEU A 48 17.81 -8.68 8.39
CA LEU A 48 16.63 -8.66 9.26
C LEU A 48 16.61 -7.49 10.25
N ASN A 49 17.76 -6.85 10.56
CA ASN A 49 17.78 -5.66 11.43
C ASN A 49 17.01 -4.48 10.82
N MET A 50 16.79 -4.49 9.50
CA MET A 50 16.02 -3.47 8.79
C MET A 50 14.51 -3.64 8.93
N ILE A 51 14.02 -4.77 9.48
CA ILE A 51 12.58 -5.07 9.57
C ILE A 51 11.78 -3.98 10.31
N LYS A 52 12.41 -3.30 11.28
CA LYS A 52 11.78 -2.19 12.01
C LYS A 52 11.37 -1.04 11.08
N TYR A 53 12.18 -0.73 10.06
CA TYR A 53 11.88 0.35 9.12
C TYR A 53 10.71 -0.03 8.20
N LEU A 54 10.70 -1.28 7.73
CA LEU A 54 9.60 -1.83 6.94
C LEU A 54 8.28 -1.82 7.73
N LEU A 55 8.30 -2.24 8.99
CA LEU A 55 7.13 -2.23 9.86
C LEU A 55 6.64 -0.82 10.17
N THR A 56 7.54 0.12 10.48
CA THR A 56 7.17 1.53 10.71
C THR A 56 6.53 2.14 9.47
N ALA A 57 7.13 1.96 8.30
CA ALA A 57 6.58 2.50 7.06
C ALA A 57 5.23 1.84 6.71
N GLY A 58 5.05 0.55 7.02
CA GLY A 58 3.78 -0.16 6.83
C GLY A 58 2.68 0.36 7.75
N LEU A 59 2.99 0.62 9.01
CA LEU A 59 2.07 1.23 9.97
C LEU A 59 1.63 2.63 9.52
N VAL A 60 2.59 3.48 9.12
CA VAL A 60 2.30 4.82 8.61
C VAL A 60 1.42 4.74 7.36
N ALA A 61 1.69 3.81 6.44
CA ALA A 61 0.86 3.59 5.27
C ALA A 61 -0.58 3.23 5.67
N VAL A 62 -0.78 2.26 6.57
CA VAL A 62 -2.12 1.87 7.04
C VAL A 62 -2.86 3.06 7.65
N LEU A 63 -2.22 3.84 8.53
CA LEU A 63 -2.83 5.02 9.14
C LEU A 63 -3.20 6.09 8.11
N ALA A 64 -2.32 6.36 7.14
CA ALA A 64 -2.59 7.29 6.05
C ALA A 64 -3.77 6.83 5.19
N LEU A 65 -3.84 5.53 4.87
CA LEU A 65 -4.93 4.91 4.10
C LEU A 65 -6.27 4.94 4.86
N VAL A 66 -6.26 4.73 6.18
CA VAL A 66 -7.43 4.92 7.04
C VAL A 66 -7.89 6.37 7.01
N ASN A 67 -6.97 7.33 7.20
CA ASN A 67 -7.31 8.76 7.13
C ASN A 67 -7.93 9.12 5.77
N ILE A 68 -7.32 8.68 4.67
CA ILE A 68 -7.85 8.86 3.31
C ILE A 68 -9.27 8.30 3.18
N ASN A 69 -9.53 7.11 3.71
CA ASN A 69 -10.87 6.51 3.63
C ASN A 69 -11.93 7.25 4.45
N LEU A 70 -11.51 7.91 5.53
CA LEU A 70 -12.41 8.67 6.39
C LEU A 70 -12.67 10.09 5.86
N THR A 71 -11.68 10.71 5.22
CA THR A 71 -11.76 12.12 4.79
C THR A 71 -12.22 12.32 3.35
N ASN A 72 -12.02 11.33 2.47
CA ASN A 72 -12.34 11.48 1.05
C ASN A 72 -13.71 10.91 0.70
N ASP A 73 -14.47 11.68 -0.08
CA ASP A 73 -15.71 11.23 -0.71
C ASP A 73 -15.44 10.62 -2.09
N PHE A 74 -15.19 9.31 -2.13
CA PHE A 74 -14.94 8.60 -3.39
C PHE A 74 -16.13 8.56 -4.34
N ARG A 75 -17.37 8.69 -3.82
CA ARG A 75 -18.56 8.76 -4.67
C ARG A 75 -18.60 10.09 -5.40
N ALA A 76 -18.28 11.19 -4.71
CA ALA A 76 -18.18 12.50 -5.33
C ALA A 76 -17.05 12.59 -6.38
N MET A 77 -15.97 11.83 -6.23
CA MET A 77 -14.81 11.88 -7.13
C MET A 77 -14.96 11.05 -8.41
N ALA A 78 -15.63 9.89 -8.35
CA ALA A 78 -15.70 8.98 -9.49
C ALA A 78 -16.91 8.03 -9.50
N ASP A 79 -17.91 8.28 -8.66
CA ASP A 79 -19.06 7.38 -8.46
C ASP A 79 -18.63 5.94 -8.10
N VAL A 80 -17.53 5.80 -7.36
CA VAL A 80 -17.00 4.50 -6.93
C VAL A 80 -17.37 4.24 -5.48
N SER A 81 -17.80 3.01 -5.19
CA SER A 81 -18.02 2.55 -3.81
C SER A 81 -16.72 2.64 -3.01
N SER A 82 -16.79 3.06 -1.75
CA SER A 82 -15.61 3.11 -0.86
C SER A 82 -15.16 1.74 -0.36
N TRP A 83 -16.00 0.71 -0.54
CA TRP A 83 -15.77 -0.63 -0.01
C TRP A 83 -14.46 -1.29 -0.47
N PRO A 84 -14.06 -1.23 -1.77
CA PRO A 84 -12.80 -1.81 -2.22
C PRO A 84 -11.58 -1.17 -1.55
N PHE A 85 -11.62 0.13 -1.24
CA PHE A 85 -10.52 0.81 -0.55
C PHE A 85 -10.39 0.33 0.88
N TRP A 86 -11.51 0.20 1.61
CA TRP A 86 -11.52 -0.38 2.95
C TRP A 86 -11.00 -1.81 2.97
N LEU A 87 -11.38 -2.64 1.99
CA LEU A 87 -10.85 -4.00 1.86
C LEU A 87 -9.32 -3.98 1.69
N GLN A 88 -8.79 -3.10 0.83
CA GLN A 88 -7.34 -2.95 0.66
C GLN A 88 -6.64 -2.50 1.96
N THR A 89 -7.21 -1.55 2.70
CA THR A 89 -6.67 -1.12 4.00
C THR A 89 -6.62 -2.26 5.00
N VAL A 90 -7.70 -3.03 5.12
CA VAL A 90 -7.81 -4.15 6.06
C VAL A 90 -6.82 -5.25 5.70
N VAL A 91 -6.72 -5.61 4.42
CA VAL A 91 -5.74 -6.60 3.96
C VAL A 91 -4.31 -6.14 4.26
N LEU A 92 -3.98 -4.87 4.01
CA LEU A 92 -2.66 -4.33 4.34
C LEU A 92 -2.40 -4.31 5.85
N ALA A 93 -3.40 -3.95 6.65
CA ALA A 93 -3.30 -3.95 8.11
C ALA A 93 -3.07 -5.36 8.67
N ILE A 94 -3.81 -6.35 8.17
CA ILE A 94 -3.61 -7.77 8.52
C ILE A 94 -2.20 -8.21 8.12
N TYR A 95 -1.75 -7.86 6.92
CA TYR A 95 -0.41 -8.19 6.46
C TYR A 95 0.70 -7.54 7.32
N ALA A 96 0.54 -6.28 7.70
CA ALA A 96 1.48 -5.59 8.59
C ALA A 96 1.50 -6.23 10.00
N ALA A 97 0.33 -6.57 10.54
CA ALA A 97 0.21 -7.28 11.83
C ALA A 97 0.85 -8.67 11.78
N TRP A 98 0.69 -9.38 10.65
CA TRP A 98 1.34 -10.65 10.40
C TRP A 98 2.87 -10.50 10.40
N LEU A 99 3.42 -9.58 9.62
CA LEU A 99 4.87 -9.31 9.61
C LEU A 99 5.39 -8.91 10.98
N LEU A 100 4.65 -8.08 11.72
CA LEU A 100 5.01 -7.69 13.09
C LEU A 100 5.09 -8.91 14.01
N PHE A 101 4.06 -9.77 14.00
CA PHE A 101 4.02 -10.99 14.81
C PHE A 101 5.21 -11.91 14.51
N PHE A 102 5.49 -12.17 13.22
CA PHE A 102 6.61 -13.02 12.83
C PHE A 102 7.98 -12.37 13.07
N SER A 103 8.08 -11.04 13.05
CA SER A 103 9.32 -10.33 13.41
C SER A 103 9.75 -10.59 14.85
N PHE A 104 8.79 -10.79 15.76
CA PHE A 104 9.08 -11.16 17.15
C PHE A 104 9.52 -12.62 17.28
N LYS A 105 8.97 -13.52 16.45
CA LYS A 105 9.40 -14.92 16.43
C LYS A 105 10.78 -15.10 15.81
N ALA A 106 11.13 -14.33 14.78
CA ALA A 106 12.41 -14.42 14.10
C ALA A 106 13.60 -13.86 14.92
N LYS A 107 13.33 -13.10 15.99
CA LYS A 107 14.33 -12.57 16.92
C LYS A 107 14.56 -13.47 18.15
N ARG A 108 13.79 -14.54 18.31
CA ARG A 108 14.02 -15.61 19.29
C ARG A 108 14.80 -16.74 18.65
#